data_AF-A0A964DB29-F1
#
_entry.id   AF-A0A964DB29-F1
#
_cell.length_a   1.000
_cell.length_b   1.000
_cell.length_c   1.000
_cell.angle_alpha   90.00
_cell.angle_beta   90.00
_cell.angle_gamma   90.00
#
_symmetry.space_group_name_H-M   'P 1'
#
loop_
_entity.id
_entity.type
_entity.pdbx_description
1 polymer ?
#
loop_
_entity_poly.entity_id
_entity_poly.type
_entity_poly.pdbx_seq_one_letter_code
_entity_poly.pdbx_strand_id
1 'polypeptide(L)'
;MDELTEQILAEKENVDIALNNLKTAMARTEKTVIELAAIATFLHNIYNGIENILKQILISKDIIVPKSDKWHKDLLNRSLSSGIISEELSKKLYKYLTFRHFFIHAYGFMLDEKQLESLANDIPKIWQQYLKEIEHFLKESDL
;
A
#
# COMPACT_ATOMS: atom_id res chain seq x y z
N MET A 1 9.47 23.39 2.50
CA MET A 1 8.68 22.16 2.58
C MET A 1 9.04 21.53 3.89
N ASP A 2 8.09 21.18 4.76
CA ASP A 2 8.43 20.47 6.00
C ASP A 2 8.89 19.04 5.71
N GLU A 3 9.57 18.43 6.68
CA GLU A 3 10.16 17.08 6.58
C GLU A 3 9.10 16.02 6.25
N LEU A 4 7.88 16.15 6.79
CA LEU A 4 6.77 15.23 6.53
C LEU A 4 6.38 15.25 5.06
N THR A 5 6.22 16.44 4.48
CA THR A 5 5.83 16.61 3.08
C THR A 5 6.88 16.01 2.13
N GLU A 6 8.18 16.21 2.42
CA GLU A 6 9.26 15.61 1.62
C GLU A 6 9.24 14.08 1.69
N GLN A 7 9.05 13.50 2.88
CA GLN A 7 8.94 12.05 3.07
C GLN A 7 7.72 11.46 2.34
N ILE A 8 6.57 12.14 2.40
CA ILE A 8 5.36 11.70 1.70
C ILE A 8 5.58 11.75 0.19
N LEU A 9 6.18 12.82 -0.35
CA LEU A 9 6.45 12.95 -1.77
C LEU A 9 7.40 11.85 -2.28
N ALA A 10 8.47 11.57 -1.53
CA ALA A 10 9.40 10.50 -1.89
C ALA A 10 8.70 9.13 -1.94
N GLU A 11 7.84 8.82 -0.97
CA GLU A 11 7.08 7.57 -0.97
C GLU A 11 6.04 7.52 -2.10
N LYS A 12 5.40 8.64 -2.44
CA LYS A 12 4.50 8.72 -3.61
C LYS A 12 5.25 8.38 -4.90
N GLU A 13 6.43 8.95 -5.11
CA GLU A 13 7.27 8.67 -6.28
C GLU A 13 7.67 7.18 -6.36
N ASN A 14 8.07 6.59 -5.23
CA ASN A 14 8.39 5.16 -5.16
C ASN A 14 7.19 4.28 -5.55
N VAL A 15 5.99 4.61 -5.05
CA VAL A 15 4.77 3.87 -5.37
C VAL A 15 4.39 4.03 -6.85
N ASP A 16 4.54 5.22 -7.42
CA ASP A 16 4.25 5.46 -8.84
C ASP A 16 5.20 4.69 -9.76
N ILE A 17 6.49 4.59 -9.40
CA ILE A 17 7.45 3.73 -10.09
C ILE A 17 7.03 2.26 -9.99
N ALA A 18 6.64 1.79 -8.81
CA ALA A 18 6.18 0.42 -8.61
C ALA A 18 4.90 0.10 -9.40
N LEU A 19 3.96 1.05 -9.50
CA LEU A 19 2.75 0.93 -10.33
C LEU A 19 3.08 0.84 -11.82
N ASN A 20 4.04 1.63 -12.31
CA ASN A 20 4.49 1.54 -13.70
C ASN A 20 5.16 0.19 -14.00
N ASN A 21 5.95 -0.32 -13.07
CA ASN A 21 6.55 -1.65 -13.21
C ASN A 21 5.50 -2.77 -13.16
N LEU A 22 4.52 -2.66 -12.26
CA LEU A 22 3.36 -3.57 -12.19
C LEU A 22 2.60 -3.59 -13.53
N LYS A 23 2.32 -2.42 -14.10
CA LYS A 23 1.66 -2.31 -15.41
C LYS A 23 2.46 -3.02 -16.51
N THR A 24 3.78 -2.85 -16.52
CA THR A 24 4.67 -3.52 -17.47
C THR A 24 4.64 -5.04 -17.31
N ALA A 25 4.68 -5.55 -16.07
CA ALA A 25 4.62 -6.97 -15.79
C ALA A 25 3.25 -7.59 -16.17
N MET A 26 2.16 -6.87 -15.87
CA MET A 26 0.80 -7.25 -16.24
C MET A 26 0.59 -7.30 -17.75
N ALA A 27 1.27 -6.45 -18.53
CA ALA A 27 1.17 -6.43 -20.00
C ALA A 27 1.87 -7.61 -20.71
N ARG A 28 2.67 -8.42 -20.01
CA ARG A 28 3.33 -9.59 -20.62
C ARG A 28 2.34 -10.68 -21.01
N THR A 29 2.51 -11.27 -22.18
CA THR A 29 1.60 -12.31 -22.70
C THR A 29 1.67 -13.61 -21.91
N GLU A 30 2.87 -14.03 -21.50
CA GLU A 30 3.06 -15.22 -20.68
C GLU A 30 3.22 -14.83 -19.21
N LYS A 31 2.57 -15.57 -18.32
CA LYS A 31 2.62 -15.38 -16.86
C LYS A 31 3.29 -16.58 -16.22
N THR A 32 4.60 -16.70 -16.45
CA THR A 32 5.39 -17.74 -15.76
C THR A 32 5.57 -17.38 -14.29
N VAL A 33 6.17 -18.29 -13.52
CA VAL A 33 6.56 -18.03 -12.12
C VAL A 33 7.39 -16.74 -11.96
N ILE A 34 8.16 -16.35 -12.97
CA ILE A 34 8.97 -15.12 -12.95
C ILE A 34 8.07 -13.89 -12.98
N GLU A 35 7.12 -13.83 -13.93
CA GLU A 35 6.16 -12.73 -14.02
C GLU A 35 5.27 -12.66 -12.78
N LEU A 36 4.78 -13.81 -12.29
CA LEU A 36 3.96 -13.84 -11.08
C LEU A 36 4.74 -13.35 -9.86
N ALA A 37 6.01 -13.75 -9.70
CA ALA A 37 6.87 -13.26 -8.63
C ALA A 37 7.13 -11.75 -8.74
N ALA A 38 7.31 -11.23 -9.96
CA ALA A 38 7.47 -9.80 -10.20
C ALA A 38 6.19 -9.02 -9.83
N ILE A 39 5.02 -9.48 -10.29
CA ILE A 39 3.71 -8.88 -9.97
C ILE A 39 3.49 -8.86 -8.45
N ALA A 40 3.72 -10.00 -7.78
CA ALA A 40 3.61 -10.12 -6.34
C ALA A 40 4.54 -9.14 -5.60
N THR A 41 5.78 -8.99 -6.07
CA THR A 41 6.75 -8.05 -5.52
C THR A 41 6.30 -6.60 -5.68
N PHE A 42 5.79 -6.21 -6.86
CA PHE A 42 5.31 -4.84 -7.05
C PHE A 42 4.07 -4.54 -6.22
N LEU A 43 3.13 -5.48 -6.10
CA LEU A 43 1.97 -5.35 -5.20
C LEU A 43 2.40 -5.16 -3.75
N HIS A 44 3.39 -5.93 -3.29
CA HIS A 44 3.97 -5.78 -1.97
C HIS A 44 4.61 -4.40 -1.77
N ASN A 45 5.42 -3.95 -2.73
CA ASN A 45 6.11 -2.66 -2.67
C ASN A 45 5.12 -1.48 -2.62
N ILE A 46 4.06 -1.52 -3.44
CA ILE A 46 3.00 -0.49 -3.44
C ILE A 46 2.33 -0.43 -2.06
N TYR A 47 1.96 -1.59 -1.50
CA TYR A 47 1.35 -1.64 -0.18
C TYR A 47 2.31 -1.17 0.93
N ASN A 48 3.60 -1.49 0.84
CA ASN A 48 4.61 -1.00 1.78
C ASN A 48 4.76 0.54 1.73
N GLY A 49 4.71 1.15 0.54
CA GLY A 49 4.72 2.61 0.39
C GLY A 49 3.49 3.27 1.03
N ILE A 50 2.30 2.65 0.87
CA ILE A 50 1.08 3.07 1.58
C ILE A 50 1.29 3.04 3.10
N GLU A 51 1.81 1.92 3.63
CA GLU A 51 2.08 1.80 5.06
C GLU A 51 3.09 2.85 5.55
N ASN A 52 4.13 3.14 4.77
CA ASN A 52 5.13 4.14 5.12
C ASN A 52 4.53 5.55 5.21
N ILE A 53 3.70 5.94 4.24
CA ILE A 53 3.00 7.24 4.30
C ILE A 53 2.09 7.31 5.54
N LEU A 54 1.30 6.26 5.81
CA LEU A 54 0.44 6.22 7.00
C LEU A 54 1.23 6.34 8.30
N LYS A 55 2.41 5.70 8.38
CA LYS A 55 3.30 5.82 9.55
C LYS A 55 3.77 7.26 9.73
N GLN A 56 4.23 7.93 8.68
CA GLN A 56 4.73 9.30 8.81
C GLN A 56 3.64 10.27 9.27
N ILE A 57 2.42 10.12 8.75
CA ILE A 57 1.27 10.94 9.17
C ILE A 57 0.88 10.68 10.63
N LEU A 58 0.94 9.43 11.09
CA LEU A 58 0.66 9.12 12.49
C LEU A 58 1.77 9.64 13.43
N ILE A 59 3.03 9.55 13.00
CA ILE A 59 4.19 10.08 13.74
C ILE A 59 4.08 11.60 13.88
N SER A 60 3.70 12.32 12.82
CA SER A 60 3.53 13.78 12.88
C SER A 60 2.38 14.24 13.80
N LYS A 61 1.48 13.32 14.16
CA LYS A 61 0.39 13.53 15.13
C LYS A 61 0.69 12.97 16.51
N ASP A 62 1.93 12.56 16.79
CA ASP A 62 2.35 11.92 18.04
C ASP A 62 1.54 10.63 18.38
N ILE A 63 0.99 9.96 17.35
CA ILE A 63 0.22 8.73 17.51
C ILE A 63 1.16 7.52 17.42
N ILE A 64 1.39 6.89 18.56
CA ILE A 64 2.28 5.72 18.66
C ILE A 64 1.66 4.51 17.96
N VAL A 65 2.38 3.94 16.99
CA VAL A 65 2.07 2.64 16.40
C VAL A 65 2.81 1.55 17.19
N PRO A 66 2.12 0.56 17.80
CA PRO A 66 2.77 -0.51 18.55
C PRO A 66 3.73 -1.32 17.68
N LYS A 67 4.94 -1.58 18.18
CA LYS A 67 5.92 -2.48 17.54
C LYS A 67 5.62 -3.94 17.93
N SER A 68 4.48 -4.46 17.46
CA SER A 68 4.07 -5.86 17.67
C SER A 68 4.16 -6.65 16.35
N ASP A 69 4.09 -7.98 16.39
CA ASP A 69 3.97 -8.79 15.16
C ASP A 69 2.73 -8.43 14.30
N LYS A 70 1.76 -7.74 14.90
CA LYS A 70 0.52 -7.26 14.28
C LYS A 70 0.56 -5.77 13.94
N TRP A 71 1.74 -5.13 13.97
CA TRP A 71 1.87 -3.68 13.81
C TRP A 71 1.23 -3.17 12.51
N HIS A 72 1.28 -3.94 11.43
CA HIS A 72 0.65 -3.60 10.14
C HIS A 72 -0.87 -3.44 10.25
N LYS A 73 -1.52 -4.35 10.98
CA LYS A 73 -2.95 -4.28 11.27
C LYS A 73 -3.27 -3.11 12.19
N ASP A 74 -2.44 -2.92 13.22
CA ASP A 74 -2.60 -1.81 14.16
C ASP A 74 -2.42 -0.45 13.47
N LEU A 75 -1.52 -0.35 12.49
CA LEU A 75 -1.33 0.83 11.65
C LEU A 75 -2.62 1.18 10.91
N LEU A 76 -3.20 0.26 10.14
CA LEU A 76 -4.45 0.51 9.40
C LEU A 76 -5.61 0.86 10.34
N ASN A 77 -5.73 0.18 11.47
CA ASN A 77 -6.78 0.47 12.46
C ASN A 77 -6.62 1.87 13.06
N ARG A 78 -5.38 2.28 13.38
CA ARG A 78 -5.10 3.63 13.88
C ARG A 78 -5.40 4.68 12.83
N SER A 79 -4.92 4.50 11.60
CA SER A 79 -5.21 5.41 10.50
C SER A 79 -6.71 5.61 10.27
N LEU A 80 -7.50 4.53 10.37
CA LEU A 80 -8.97 4.61 10.33
C LEU A 80 -9.53 5.38 11.53
N SER A 81 -9.15 5.03 12.76
CA SER A 81 -9.66 5.67 13.97
C SER A 81 -9.29 7.15 14.11
N SER A 82 -8.18 7.56 13.47
CA SER A 82 -7.70 8.94 13.43
C SER A 82 -8.26 9.74 12.26
N GLY A 83 -9.14 9.15 11.44
CA GLY A 83 -9.75 9.82 10.28
C GLY A 83 -8.82 10.05 9.09
N ILE A 84 -7.63 9.44 9.07
CA ILE A 84 -6.68 9.55 7.95
C ILE A 84 -7.22 8.86 6.69
N ILE A 85 -7.90 7.73 6.90
CA ILE A 85 -8.53 6.95 5.84
C ILE A 85 -9.96 6.59 6.22
N SER A 86 -10.81 6.40 5.22
CA SER A 86 -12.18 5.95 5.35
C SER A 86 -12.27 4.46 5.68
N GLU A 87 -13.42 4.03 6.23
CA GLU A 87 -13.70 2.61 6.48
C GLU A 87 -13.69 1.81 5.17
N GLU A 88 -14.18 2.41 4.08
CA GLU A 88 -14.18 1.80 2.75
C GLU A 88 -12.75 1.53 2.27
N LEU A 89 -11.87 2.53 2.34
CA LEU A 89 -10.49 2.38 1.93
C LEU A 89 -9.75 1.38 2.82
N SER A 90 -9.96 1.43 4.14
CA SER A 90 -9.38 0.47 5.09
C SER A 90 -9.75 -0.98 4.75
N LYS A 91 -11.03 -1.25 4.39
CA LYS A 91 -11.48 -2.58 3.93
C LYS A 91 -10.77 -3.03 2.66
N LYS A 92 -10.52 -2.11 1.71
CA LYS A 92 -9.78 -2.43 0.48
C LYS A 92 -8.31 -2.73 0.77
N LEU A 93 -7.65 -1.92 1.60
CA LEU A 93 -6.25 -2.10 2.01
C LEU A 93 -6.03 -3.40 2.81
N TYR A 94 -7.03 -3.86 3.56
CA TYR A 94 -6.97 -5.14 4.28
C TYR A 94 -6.73 -6.36 3.37
N LYS A 95 -7.18 -6.30 2.11
CA LYS A 95 -6.89 -7.35 1.12
C LYS A 95 -5.39 -7.45 0.84
N TYR A 96 -4.70 -6.31 0.77
CA TYR A 96 -3.26 -6.23 0.52
C TYR A 96 -2.45 -6.56 1.76
N LEU A 97 -2.94 -6.22 2.95
CA LEU A 97 -2.38 -6.72 4.21
C LEU A 97 -2.40 -8.26 4.28
N THR A 98 -3.54 -8.85 3.90
CA THR A 98 -3.70 -10.31 3.86
C THR A 98 -2.78 -10.93 2.81
N PHE A 99 -2.75 -10.35 1.61
CA PHE A 99 -1.84 -10.76 0.55
C PHE A 99 -0.37 -10.68 0.99
N ARG A 100 0.03 -9.61 1.68
CA ARG A 100 1.38 -9.46 2.23
C ARG A 100 1.72 -10.61 3.16
N HIS A 101 0.85 -10.94 4.13
CA HIS A 101 1.09 -12.05 5.05
C HIS A 101 1.24 -13.40 4.32
N PHE A 102 0.47 -13.62 3.26
CA PHE A 102 0.65 -14.79 2.41
C PHE A 102 1.99 -14.74 1.66
N PHE A 103 2.28 -13.64 0.96
CA PHE A 103 3.44 -13.47 0.09
C PHE A 103 4.77 -13.66 0.83
N ILE A 104 4.91 -13.12 2.05
CA ILE A 104 6.16 -13.25 2.82
C ILE A 104 6.52 -14.70 3.18
N HIS A 105 5.54 -15.61 3.11
CA HIS A 105 5.72 -17.04 3.41
C HIS A 105 5.55 -17.94 2.18
N ALA A 106 5.09 -17.38 1.06
CA ALA A 106 4.81 -18.12 -0.15
C ALA A 106 6.07 -18.36 -0.98
N TYR A 107 6.17 -19.55 -1.57
CA TYR A 107 7.09 -19.77 -2.68
C TYR A 107 6.43 -19.33 -3.99
N GLY A 108 7.22 -18.93 -4.99
CA GLY A 108 6.69 -18.44 -6.27
C GLY A 108 5.71 -19.38 -6.97
N PHE A 109 5.86 -20.70 -6.82
CA PHE A 109 4.95 -21.70 -7.39
C PHE A 109 3.58 -21.79 -6.69
N MET A 110 3.42 -21.16 -5.52
CA MET A 110 2.16 -21.08 -4.78
C MET A 110 1.33 -19.85 -5.18
N LEU A 111 1.88 -18.94 -5.99
CA LEU A 111 1.19 -17.74 -6.43
C LEU A 111 0.07 -18.09 -7.41
N ASP A 112 -1.14 -17.66 -7.09
CA ASP A 112 -2.30 -17.80 -7.97
C ASP A 112 -2.40 -16.61 -8.92
N GLU A 113 -2.35 -16.88 -10.23
CA GLU A 113 -2.42 -15.86 -11.27
C GLU A 113 -3.69 -15.02 -11.16
N LYS A 114 -4.86 -15.64 -11.04
CA LYS A 114 -6.15 -14.92 -10.99
C LYS A 114 -6.24 -14.00 -9.77
N GLN A 115 -5.75 -14.45 -8.62
CA GLN A 115 -5.69 -13.63 -7.42
C GLN A 115 -4.76 -12.43 -7.60
N LEU A 116 -3.56 -12.65 -8.16
CA LEU A 116 -2.61 -11.57 -8.44
C LEU A 116 -3.16 -10.57 -9.46
N GLU A 117 -3.79 -11.04 -10.53
CA GLU A 117 -4.43 -10.17 -11.53
C GLU A 117 -5.55 -9.35 -10.91
N SER A 118 -6.39 -9.95 -10.07
CA SER A 118 -7.45 -9.23 -9.37
C SER A 118 -6.90 -8.11 -8.50
N LEU A 119 -5.83 -8.37 -7.73
CA LEU A 119 -5.17 -7.36 -6.90
C LEU A 119 -4.49 -6.28 -7.76
N ALA A 120 -3.81 -6.69 -8.82
CA ALA A 120 -3.08 -5.78 -9.72
C ALA A 120 -4.01 -4.83 -10.48
N ASN A 121 -5.22 -5.29 -10.84
CA ASN A 121 -6.22 -4.47 -11.51
C ASN A 121 -6.89 -3.46 -10.56
N ASP A 122 -7.02 -3.80 -9.28
CA ASP A 122 -7.67 -2.97 -8.27
C ASP A 122 -6.74 -1.89 -7.69
N ILE A 123 -5.45 -2.21 -7.49
CA ILE A 123 -4.52 -1.35 -6.75
C ILE A 123 -4.35 0.06 -7.33
N PRO A 124 -4.36 0.32 -8.65
CA PRO A 124 -4.22 1.68 -9.16
C PRO A 124 -5.39 2.58 -8.75
N LYS A 125 -6.62 2.04 -8.72
CA LYS A 125 -7.81 2.80 -8.29
C LYS A 125 -7.77 3.07 -6.79
N ILE A 126 -7.30 2.09 -6.01
CA ILE A 126 -7.13 2.22 -4.56
C ILE A 126 -6.07 3.25 -4.23
N TRP A 127 -4.96 3.27 -4.97
CA TRP A 127 -3.92 4.29 -4.82
C TRP A 127 -4.46 5.70 -5.08
N GLN A 128 -5.25 5.88 -6.14
CA GLN A 128 -5.88 7.18 -6.44
C GLN A 128 -6.88 7.61 -5.35
N GLN A 129 -7.66 6.67 -4.80
CA GLN A 129 -8.53 6.96 -3.65
C GLN A 129 -7.70 7.35 -2.42
N TYR A 130 -6.64 6.59 -2.14
CA TYR A 130 -5.73 6.83 -1.02
C TYR A 130 -5.10 8.22 -1.09
N LEU A 131 -4.55 8.62 -2.24
CA LEU A 131 -3.98 9.96 -2.42
C LEU A 131 -4.98 11.08 -2.12
N LYS A 132 -6.22 10.95 -2.59
CA LYS A 132 -7.28 11.93 -2.33
C LYS A 132 -7.62 12.03 -0.85
N GLU A 133 -7.73 10.90 -0.15
CA GLU A 133 -8.03 10.88 1.29
C GLU A 133 -6.87 11.48 2.10
N ILE A 134 -5.62 11.16 1.77
CA ILE A 134 -4.44 11.76 2.41
C ILE A 134 -4.38 13.27 2.17
N GLU A 135 -4.57 13.73 0.93
CA GLU A 135 -4.55 15.16 0.61
C GLU A 135 -5.68 15.93 1.30
N HIS A 136 -6.85 15.32 1.43
CA HIS A 136 -7.96 15.91 2.19
C HIS A 136 -7.62 16.01 3.68
N PHE A 137 -7.10 14.94 4.27
CA PHE A 137 -6.72 14.90 5.68
C PHE A 137 -5.65 15.92 6.05
N LEU A 138 -4.60 16.05 5.23
CA LEU A 138 -3.51 17.01 5.47
C LEU A 138 -4.04 18.45 5.45
N LYS A 139 -4.87 18.79 4.45
CA LYS A 139 -5.51 20.12 4.35
C LYS A 139 -6.42 20.45 5.53
N GLU A 140 -7.19 19.49 6.05
CA GLU A 140 -8.07 19.72 7.22
C GLU A 140 -7.30 19.81 8.54
N SER A 141 -6.10 19.24 8.59
CA SER A 141 -5.28 19.18 9.81
C SER A 141 -4.29 20.33 9.94
N ASP A 142 -4.32 21.31 9.02
CA ASP A 142 -3.30 22.36 8.87
C ASP A 142 -1.86 21.79 8.79
N LEU A 143 -1.70 20.63 8.14
CA LEU A 143 -0.43 19.93 7.89
C LEU A 143 0.01 20.04 6.42
#